data_AF-A0A8C6K0K8-F1
#
_entry.id   AF-A0A8C6K0K8-F1
#
_cell.length_a   1.000
_cell.length_b   1.000
_cell.length_c   1.000
_cell.angle_alpha   90.00
_cell.angle_beta   90.00
_cell.angle_gamma   90.00
#
_symmetry.space_group_name_H-M   'P 1'
#
loop_
_entity.id
_entity.type
_entity.pdbx_description
1 polymer ?
#
loop_
_entity_poly.entity_id
_entity_poly.type
_entity_poly.pdbx_seq_one_letter_code
_entity_poly.pdbx_strand_id
1 'polypeptide(L)'
;MQYLRESKFEVVLTDPTQLCGPLIAEHLSIPSVYFLRGFPCGMDSDATQCPSPLSYVPRLLLGNTDNMTFTQRVKNVLGRMLEFIYCKPFFAQFEELAAEVFQNKVSIVDILSRGSVWLMRYDFVFEFPRPVMPNMAFIGGIHCDQKKNLSQMVSYPGKPKS
;
A
#
# COMPACT_ATOMS: atom_id res chain seq x y z
N MET A 1 -23.58 11.80 7.63
CA MET A 1 -23.33 10.59 8.45
C MET A 1 -24.56 9.75 8.73
N GLN A 2 -25.74 10.33 8.97
CA GLN A 2 -26.96 9.57 9.28
C GLN A 2 -27.32 8.50 8.23
N TYR A 3 -27.33 8.87 6.94
CA TYR A 3 -27.55 7.92 5.83
C TYR A 3 -26.64 6.68 5.87
N LEU A 4 -25.34 6.87 6.13
CA LEU A 4 -24.37 5.77 6.18
C LEU A 4 -24.63 4.82 7.35
N ARG A 5 -25.04 5.36 8.51
CA ARG A 5 -25.43 4.56 9.68
C ARG A 5 -26.72 3.78 9.43
N GLU A 6 -27.70 4.41 8.79
CA GLU A 6 -28.99 3.79 8.48
C GLU A 6 -28.89 2.69 7.42
N SER A 7 -27.93 2.83 6.49
CA SER A 7 -27.69 1.87 5.41
C SER A 7 -27.04 0.56 5.87
N LYS A 8 -26.55 0.48 7.12
CA LYS A 8 -25.97 -0.73 7.74
C LYS A 8 -24.88 -1.42 6.91
N PHE A 9 -23.96 -0.64 6.36
CA PHE A 9 -22.78 -1.20 5.69
C PHE A 9 -21.90 -1.96 6.69
N GLU A 10 -21.40 -3.13 6.29
CA GLU A 10 -20.58 -3.99 7.15
C GLU A 10 -19.08 -3.83 6.91
N VAL A 11 -18.68 -3.19 5.80
CA VAL A 11 -17.27 -3.03 5.43
C VAL A 11 -17.06 -1.77 4.59
N VAL A 12 -15.90 -1.13 4.73
CA VAL A 12 -15.46 -0.03 3.86
C VAL A 12 -14.31 -0.50 2.99
N LEU A 13 -14.54 -0.55 1.67
CA LEU A 13 -13.48 -0.71 0.69
C LEU A 13 -13.00 0.67 0.22
N THR A 14 -11.73 1.00 0.45
CA THR A 14 -11.19 2.32 0.13
C THR A 14 -9.72 2.27 -0.26
N ASP A 15 -9.27 3.23 -1.08
CA ASP A 15 -7.83 3.52 -1.19
C ASP A 15 -7.43 4.39 0.02
N PRO A 16 -6.59 3.92 0.94
CA PRO A 16 -6.23 4.65 2.16
C PRO A 16 -5.39 5.90 1.88
N THR A 17 -4.85 6.07 0.66
CA THR A 17 -4.22 7.35 0.26
C THR A 17 -5.24 8.51 0.29
N GLN A 18 -6.53 8.19 0.15
CA GLN A 18 -7.65 9.07 0.45
C GLN A 18 -8.09 8.83 1.90
N LEU A 19 -7.52 9.57 2.85
CA LEU A 19 -7.69 9.37 4.30
C LEU A 19 -9.14 9.45 4.79
N CYS A 20 -10.04 10.06 4.04
CA CYS A 20 -11.47 10.09 4.35
C CYS A 20 -12.07 8.69 4.52
N GLY A 21 -11.68 7.71 3.71
CA GLY A 21 -12.20 6.35 3.79
C GLY A 21 -11.87 5.66 5.13
N PRO A 22 -10.58 5.57 5.50
CA PRO A 22 -10.17 5.09 6.83
C PRO A 22 -10.85 5.86 7.98
N LEU A 23 -10.96 7.19 7.90
CA LEU A 23 -11.62 7.99 8.92
C LEU A 23 -13.12 7.67 9.06
N ILE A 24 -13.83 7.48 7.95
CA ILE A 24 -15.24 7.08 7.96
C ILE A 24 -15.39 5.69 8.56
N ALA A 25 -14.51 4.75 8.22
CA ALA A 25 -14.53 3.40 8.77
C ALA A 25 -14.34 3.40 10.29
N GLU A 26 -13.37 4.18 10.80
CA GLU A 26 -13.16 4.38 12.23
C GLU A 26 -14.38 5.02 12.91
N HIS A 27 -14.98 6.05 12.30
CA HIS A 27 -16.17 6.73 12.84
C HIS A 27 -17.41 5.81 12.91
N LEU A 28 -17.56 4.92 11.94
CA LEU A 28 -18.67 3.96 11.90
C LEU A 28 -18.36 2.67 12.66
N SER A 29 -17.13 2.50 13.17
CA SER A 29 -16.64 1.30 13.85
C SER A 29 -16.83 0.02 13.02
N ILE A 30 -16.56 0.11 11.71
CA ILE A 30 -16.65 -1.03 10.77
C ILE A 30 -15.29 -1.36 10.17
N PRO A 31 -15.02 -2.64 9.83
CA PRO A 31 -13.75 -3.04 9.24
C PRO A 31 -13.48 -2.32 7.93
N SER A 32 -12.21 -1.97 7.72
CA SER A 32 -11.74 -1.37 6.47
C SER A 32 -10.87 -2.35 5.68
N VAL A 33 -11.13 -2.39 4.38
CA VAL A 33 -10.33 -3.11 3.39
C VAL A 33 -9.64 -2.06 2.53
N TYR A 34 -8.32 -2.08 2.54
CA TYR A 34 -7.51 -1.10 1.83
C TYR A 34 -7.12 -1.60 0.45
N PHE A 35 -7.32 -0.78 -0.56
CA PHE A 35 -7.02 -1.11 -1.95
C PHE A 35 -6.04 -0.09 -2.53
N LEU A 36 -4.75 -0.44 -2.56
CA LEU A 36 -3.66 0.51 -2.86
C LEU A 36 -2.51 -0.15 -3.61
N ARG A 37 -1.76 0.63 -4.40
CA ARG A 37 -0.45 0.19 -4.92
C ARG A 37 0.69 0.46 -3.94
N GLY A 38 0.55 1.45 -3.08
CA GLY A 38 1.54 1.82 -2.09
C GLY A 38 1.12 3.13 -1.43
N PHE A 39 1.71 3.43 -0.28
CA PHE A 39 1.42 4.65 0.45
C PHE A 39 2.67 5.54 0.46
N PRO A 40 2.55 6.85 0.14
CA PRO A 40 3.66 7.79 0.26
C PRO A 40 4.36 7.71 1.61
N CYS A 41 5.67 7.94 1.61
CA CYS A 41 6.48 7.94 2.83
C CYS A 41 6.41 6.63 3.63
N GLY A 42 6.12 5.49 2.99
CA GLY A 42 6.16 4.18 3.64
C GLY A 42 5.14 3.98 4.76
N MET A 43 4.07 4.78 4.80
CA MET A 43 3.04 4.65 5.86
C MET A 43 2.31 3.31 5.84
N ASP A 44 2.22 2.65 4.68
CA ASP A 44 1.72 1.27 4.58
C ASP A 44 2.58 0.33 5.44
N SER A 45 3.90 0.50 5.39
CA SER A 45 4.87 -0.31 6.12
C SER A 45 4.85 0.01 7.61
N ASP A 46 4.77 1.30 7.95
CA ASP A 46 4.69 1.76 9.34
C ASP A 46 3.37 1.30 9.99
N ALA A 47 2.24 1.41 9.29
CA ALA A 47 0.92 1.01 9.79
C ALA A 47 0.76 -0.51 9.93
N THR A 48 1.29 -1.28 8.98
CA THR A 48 1.30 -2.75 9.04
C THR A 48 2.42 -3.31 9.92
N GLN A 49 3.28 -2.44 10.47
CA GLN A 49 4.49 -2.83 11.22
C GLN A 49 5.42 -3.77 10.43
N CYS A 50 5.35 -3.72 9.11
CA CYS A 50 6.22 -4.48 8.21
C CYS A 50 7.58 -3.80 8.08
N PRO A 51 8.69 -4.45 8.47
CA PRO A 51 10.00 -3.84 8.37
C PRO A 51 10.37 -3.58 6.90
N SER A 52 10.88 -2.38 6.62
CA SER A 52 11.41 -1.97 5.31
C SER A 52 12.84 -1.45 5.44
N PRO A 53 13.85 -2.32 5.58
CA PRO A 53 15.21 -1.90 5.92
C PRO A 53 15.88 -1.10 4.80
N LEU A 54 16.38 0.09 5.14
CA LEU A 54 16.98 1.04 4.20
C LEU A 54 18.31 0.56 3.58
N SER A 55 18.89 -0.50 4.12
CA SER A 55 20.14 -1.10 3.67
C SER A 55 20.01 -1.94 2.40
N TYR A 56 18.81 -2.45 2.10
CA TYR A 56 18.54 -3.28 0.92
C TYR A 56 17.16 -3.04 0.28
N VAL A 57 16.22 -2.36 0.96
CA VAL A 57 14.99 -1.87 0.34
C VAL A 57 15.22 -0.42 -0.10
N PRO A 58 15.33 -0.14 -1.41
CA PRO A 58 15.55 1.21 -1.91
C PRO A 58 14.31 2.08 -1.70
N ARG A 59 14.54 3.38 -1.44
CA ARG A 59 13.44 4.35 -1.38
C ARG A 59 12.96 4.69 -2.78
N LEU A 60 11.66 4.93 -2.90
CA LEU A 60 11.03 5.35 -4.14
C LEU A 60 11.71 6.64 -4.66
N LEU A 61 11.82 6.78 -5.98
CA LEU A 61 12.43 7.94 -6.67
C LEU A 61 13.97 8.07 -6.57
N LEU A 62 14.67 7.24 -5.79
CA LEU A 62 16.15 7.25 -5.77
C LEU A 62 16.80 6.38 -6.85
N GLY A 63 16.04 5.52 -7.55
CA GLY A 63 16.56 4.69 -8.65
C GLY A 63 17.60 3.64 -8.22
N ASN A 64 17.65 3.30 -6.94
CA ASN A 64 18.53 2.27 -6.41
C ASN A 64 17.91 0.87 -6.59
N THR A 65 18.75 -0.17 -6.62
CA THR A 65 18.35 -1.59 -6.62
C THR A 65 18.44 -2.18 -5.20
N ASP A 66 18.20 -3.47 -5.05
CA ASP A 66 18.45 -4.24 -3.82
C ASP A 66 19.94 -4.40 -3.52
N ASN A 67 20.77 -4.45 -4.56
CA ASN A 67 22.23 -4.50 -4.42
C ASN A 67 22.84 -3.08 -4.37
N MET A 68 22.96 -2.54 -3.16
CA MET A 68 23.44 -1.16 -2.94
C MET A 68 24.83 -1.09 -2.30
N THR A 69 25.64 -0.18 -2.83
CA THR A 69 26.88 0.32 -2.21
C THR A 69 26.59 1.11 -0.92
N PHE A 70 27.61 1.31 -0.08
CA PHE A 70 27.49 2.10 1.14
C PHE A 70 26.90 3.50 0.88
N THR A 71 27.38 4.21 -0.14
CA THR A 71 26.89 5.55 -0.48
C THR A 71 25.42 5.55 -0.89
N GLN A 72 24.95 4.53 -1.62
CA GLN A 72 23.53 4.40 -1.97
C GLN A 72 22.66 4.13 -0.74
N ARG A 73 23.15 3.33 0.22
CA ARG A 73 22.46 3.12 1.50
C ARG A 73 22.37 4.41 2.32
N VAL A 74 23.44 5.20 2.36
CA VAL A 74 23.42 6.53 2.99
C VAL A 74 22.39 7.44 2.30
N LYS A 75 22.32 7.44 0.97
CA LYS A 75 21.28 8.17 0.23
C LYS A 75 19.86 7.72 0.57
N ASN A 76 19.62 6.42 0.76
CA ASN A 76 18.30 5.94 1.21
C ASN A 76 17.94 6.47 2.60
N VAL A 77 18.89 6.51 3.53
CA VAL A 77 18.68 7.10 4.87
C VAL A 77 18.32 8.57 4.76
N LEU A 78 19.08 9.34 3.97
CA LEU A 78 18.77 10.76 3.72
C LEU A 78 17.39 10.94 3.07
N GLY A 79 17.05 10.08 2.09
CA GLY A 79 15.73 10.07 1.45
C GLY A 79 14.60 9.83 2.46
N ARG A 80 14.75 8.84 3.35
CA ARG A 80 13.77 8.57 4.42
C ARG A 80 13.62 9.75 5.38
N MET A 81 14.71 10.43 5.74
CA MET A 81 14.65 11.62 6.59
C MET A 81 13.92 12.77 5.90
N LEU A 82 14.17 13.00 4.60
CA LEU A 82 13.47 14.01 3.81
C LEU A 82 11.97 13.70 3.72
N GLU A 83 11.61 12.46 3.40
CA GLU A 83 10.22 12.02 3.37
C GLU A 83 9.49 12.32 4.68
N PHE A 84 10.11 12.05 5.84
CA PHE A 84 9.52 12.36 7.14
C PHE A 84 9.23 13.87 7.30
N ILE A 85 10.14 14.72 6.85
CA ILE A 85 9.98 16.18 6.87
C ILE A 85 8.84 16.63 5.95
N TYR A 86 8.73 16.04 4.75
CA TYR A 86 7.70 16.42 3.77
C TYR A 86 6.30 15.87 4.11
N CYS A 87 6.21 14.64 4.60
CA CYS A 87 4.94 13.97 4.83
C CYS A 87 4.29 14.32 6.16
N LYS A 88 5.07 14.61 7.21
CA LYS A 88 4.51 14.91 8.52
C LYS A 88 3.53 16.09 8.51
N PRO A 89 3.82 17.25 7.87
CA PRO A 89 2.86 18.35 7.76
C PRO A 89 1.61 17.97 6.98
N PHE A 90 1.75 17.15 5.93
CA PHE A 90 0.62 16.71 5.12
C PHE A 90 -0.36 15.86 5.92
N PHE A 91 0.11 15.00 6.82
CA PHE A 91 -0.76 14.17 7.67
C PHE A 91 -1.30 14.90 8.90
N ALA A 92 -0.57 15.90 9.42
CA ALA A 92 -0.97 16.66 10.61
C ALA A 92 -2.38 17.25 10.49
N GLN A 93 -2.75 17.80 9.32
CA GLN A 93 -4.10 18.34 9.09
C GLN A 93 -5.21 17.29 9.27
N PHE A 94 -4.95 16.04 8.90
CA PHE A 94 -5.91 14.94 9.04
C PHE A 94 -5.92 14.39 10.47
N GLU A 95 -4.78 14.42 11.17
CA GLU A 95 -4.72 14.08 12.59
C GLU A 95 -5.47 15.09 13.45
N GLU A 96 -5.39 16.38 13.14
CA GLU A 96 -6.18 17.43 13.79
C GLU A 96 -7.69 17.21 13.58
N LEU A 97 -8.11 16.99 12.33
CA LEU A 97 -9.51 16.66 12.02
C LEU A 97 -9.97 15.38 12.73
N ALA A 98 -9.15 14.33 12.75
CA ALA A 98 -9.45 13.09 13.45
C ALA A 98 -9.60 13.33 14.95
N ALA A 99 -8.72 14.16 15.54
CA ALA A 99 -8.79 14.49 16.95
C ALA A 99 -10.08 15.26 17.31
N GLU A 100 -10.53 16.18 16.45
CA GLU A 100 -11.79 16.89 16.63
C GLU A 100 -13.00 15.95 16.50
N VAL A 101 -13.02 15.08 15.49
CA VAL A 101 -14.15 14.18 15.22
C VAL A 101 -14.26 13.07 16.25
N PHE A 102 -13.14 12.48 16.66
CA PHE A 102 -13.10 11.36 17.60
C PHE A 102 -12.95 11.79 19.06
N GLN A 103 -12.72 13.08 19.31
CA GLN A 103 -12.45 13.62 20.65
C GLN A 103 -11.26 12.93 21.35
N ASN A 104 -10.31 12.42 20.56
CA ASN A 104 -9.12 11.70 21.05
C ASN A 104 -7.94 11.90 20.08
N LYS A 105 -6.73 12.06 20.61
CA LYS A 105 -5.53 12.16 19.78
C LYS A 105 -5.20 10.80 19.16
N VAL A 106 -5.31 10.70 17.85
CA VAL A 106 -4.98 9.51 17.06
C VAL A 106 -4.07 9.91 15.90
N SER A 107 -3.02 9.13 15.65
CA SER A 107 -2.20 9.34 14.47
C SER A 107 -2.83 8.67 13.25
N ILE A 108 -2.47 9.11 12.05
CA ILE A 108 -2.92 8.43 10.83
C ILE A 108 -2.41 6.99 10.78
N VAL A 109 -1.18 6.75 11.25
CA VAL A 109 -0.61 5.41 11.34
C VAL A 109 -1.47 4.51 12.24
N ASP A 110 -1.96 5.03 13.37
CA ASP A 110 -2.85 4.26 14.27
C ASP A 110 -4.17 3.90 13.58
N ILE A 111 -4.78 4.85 12.86
CA ILE A 111 -6.03 4.60 12.12
C ILE A 111 -5.80 3.53 11.04
N LEU A 112 -4.72 3.66 10.26
CA LEU A 112 -4.37 2.70 9.21
C LEU A 112 -3.99 1.32 9.78
N SER A 113 -3.39 1.26 10.97
CA SER A 113 -3.01 -0.01 11.60
C SER A 113 -4.21 -0.91 11.91
N ARG A 114 -5.42 -0.33 11.99
CA ARG A 114 -6.69 -1.02 12.22
C ARG A 114 -7.31 -1.58 10.93
N GLY A 115 -6.68 -1.37 9.78
CA GLY A 115 -7.08 -1.96 8.50
C GLY A 115 -7.14 -3.49 8.58
N SER A 116 -8.30 -4.07 8.26
CA SER A 116 -8.51 -5.51 8.39
C SER A 116 -7.81 -6.29 7.30
N VAL A 117 -7.83 -5.81 6.05
CA VAL A 117 -7.19 -6.44 4.89
C VAL A 117 -6.52 -5.39 4.02
N TRP A 118 -5.32 -5.69 3.52
CA TRP A 118 -4.57 -4.85 2.60
C TRP A 118 -4.48 -5.54 1.24
N LEU A 119 -5.25 -5.04 0.28
CA LEU A 119 -5.23 -5.46 -1.11
C LEU A 119 -4.21 -4.63 -1.89
N MET A 120 -3.02 -5.21 -2.05
CA MET A 120 -1.89 -4.58 -2.73
C MET A 120 -2.03 -4.75 -4.25
N ARG A 121 -2.21 -3.65 -4.98
CA ARG A 121 -2.44 -3.60 -6.45
C ARG A 121 -1.19 -3.89 -7.27
N TYR A 122 -0.40 -4.87 -6.87
CA TYR A 122 0.81 -5.30 -7.54
C TYR A 122 1.13 -6.75 -7.19
N ASP A 123 2.00 -7.35 -7.99
CA ASP A 123 2.53 -8.69 -7.74
C ASP A 123 3.86 -8.60 -6.98
N PHE A 124 4.09 -9.53 -6.06
CA PHE A 124 5.30 -9.57 -5.25
C PHE A 124 6.58 -9.69 -6.09
N VAL A 125 6.49 -10.22 -7.31
CA VAL A 125 7.63 -10.33 -8.25
C VAL A 125 8.23 -8.97 -8.63
N PHE A 126 7.45 -7.89 -8.56
CA PHE A 126 7.91 -6.54 -8.92
C PHE A 126 8.42 -5.72 -7.74
N GLU A 127 8.41 -6.28 -6.53
CA GLU A 127 8.81 -5.56 -5.32
C GLU A 127 10.05 -6.17 -4.67
N PHE A 128 10.74 -5.35 -3.89
CA PHE A 128 11.91 -5.78 -3.14
C PHE A 128 11.52 -6.73 -1.99
N PRO A 129 12.33 -7.75 -1.70
CA PRO A 129 12.00 -8.76 -0.69
C PRO A 129 11.95 -8.11 0.69
N ARG A 130 10.76 -8.04 1.27
CA ARG A 130 10.54 -7.55 2.64
C ARG A 130 9.38 -8.32 3.30
N PRO A 131 9.41 -8.50 4.64
CA PRO A 131 8.31 -9.15 5.34
C PRO A 131 6.99 -8.40 5.15
N VAL A 132 5.90 -9.16 5.12
CA VAL A 132 4.51 -8.69 4.92
C VAL A 132 3.61 -9.34 5.96
N MET A 133 2.53 -8.67 6.34
CA MET A 133 1.57 -9.22 7.29
C MET A 133 0.63 -10.24 6.63
N PRO A 134 0.10 -11.23 7.38
CA PRO A 134 -0.82 -12.25 6.83
C PRO A 134 -2.12 -11.69 6.26
N ASN A 135 -2.52 -10.48 6.67
CA ASN A 135 -3.71 -9.80 6.16
C ASN A 135 -3.44 -8.95 4.89
N MET A 136 -2.24 -9.06 4.31
CA MET A 136 -1.88 -8.42 3.05
C MET A 136 -1.97 -9.43 1.89
N ALA A 137 -2.73 -9.09 0.85
CA ALA A 137 -2.90 -9.89 -0.36
C ALA A 137 -2.42 -9.12 -1.60
N PHE A 138 -1.56 -9.75 -2.40
CA PHE A 138 -1.05 -9.21 -3.66
C PHE A 138 -2.00 -9.56 -4.79
N ILE A 139 -2.66 -8.53 -5.35
CA ILE A 139 -3.66 -8.65 -6.40
C ILE A 139 -3.18 -7.96 -7.68
N GLY A 140 -1.94 -8.26 -8.09
CA GLY A 140 -1.42 -7.88 -9.39
C GLY A 140 -2.26 -8.48 -10.54
N GLY A 141 -2.26 -7.84 -11.70
CA GLY A 141 -2.89 -8.39 -12.91
C GLY A 141 -4.43 -8.36 -12.95
N ILE A 142 -5.10 -7.78 -11.95
CA ILE A 142 -6.57 -7.68 -11.89
C ILE A 142 -7.23 -6.89 -13.06
N HIS A 143 -6.44 -6.13 -13.82
CA HIS A 143 -6.92 -5.38 -14.98
C HIS A 143 -6.89 -6.20 -16.28
N CYS A 144 -6.36 -7.42 -16.25
CA CYS A 144 -6.35 -8.29 -17.43
C CYS A 144 -7.65 -9.11 -17.52
N ASP A 145 -8.24 -9.15 -18.71
CA ASP A 145 -9.34 -10.08 -19.00
C ASP A 145 -8.87 -11.54 -18.83
N GLN A 146 -9.82 -12.43 -18.56
CA GLN A 146 -9.55 -13.87 -18.54
C GLN A 146 -8.85 -14.28 -19.84
N LYS A 147 -7.64 -14.86 -19.71
CA LYS A 147 -6.92 -15.41 -20.85
C LYS A 147 -7.80 -16.45 -21.54
N LYS A 148 -8.06 -16.25 -22.83
CA LYS A 148 -8.52 -17.33 -23.71
C LYS A 148 -7.53 -18.50 -23.62
N ASN A 149 -8.05 -19.73 -23.62
CA ASN A 149 -7.23 -20.93 -23.68
C ASN A 149 -6.26 -20.81 -24.86
N LEU A 150 -4.96 -20.96 -24.59
CA LEU A 150 -3.94 -21.02 -25.62
C LEU A 150 -4.19 -22.25 -26.49
N SER A 151 -4.33 -22.05 -27.80
CA SER A 151 -4.31 -23.14 -28.77
C SER A 151 -2.94 -23.84 -28.69
N GLN A 152 -2.93 -25.14 -28.41
CA GLN A 152 -1.73 -25.94 -28.14
C GLN A 152 -0.76 -26.08 -29.34
N MET A 153 -1.02 -25.41 -30.46
CA MET A 153 -0.19 -25.50 -31.66
C MET A 153 0.27 -24.13 -32.11
N VAL A 154 1.52 -23.79 -31.74
CA VAL A 154 2.31 -22.84 -32.52
C VAL A 154 2.80 -23.60 -33.74
N SER A 155 2.11 -23.49 -34.87
CA SER A 155 2.66 -23.93 -36.15
C SER A 155 3.80 -22.97 -36.50
N TYR A 156 5.04 -23.37 -36.22
CA TYR A 156 6.21 -22.66 -36.73
C TYR A 156 6.23 -22.78 -38.26
N PRO A 157 6.12 -21.68 -39.02
CA PRO A 157 6.28 -21.74 -40.46
C PRO A 157 7.78 -21.93 -40.74
N GLY A 158 8.18 -23.11 -41.21
CA GLY A 158 9.49 -23.28 -41.84
C GLY A 158 10.48 -24.24 -41.19
N LYS A 159 10.07 -25.41 -40.70
CA LYS A 159 10.99 -26.57 -40.66
C LYS A 159 10.78 -27.45 -41.88
N PRO A 160 11.73 -27.52 -42.84
CA PRO A 160 11.66 -28.52 -43.89
C PRO A 160 11.84 -29.90 -43.26
N LYS A 161 11.00 -30.84 -43.68
CA LYS A 161 11.12 -32.25 -43.31
C LYS A 161 12.42 -32.77 -43.93
N SER A 162 13.38 -33.17 -43.10
CA SER A 162 14.46 -34.09 -43.48
C SER A 162 13.96 -35.53 -43.33
#